data_AF-A0A357BU87-F1
#
_entry.id   AF-A0A357BU87-F1
#
_cell.length_a   1.000
_cell.length_b   1.000
_cell.length_c   1.000
_cell.angle_alpha   90.00
_cell.angle_beta   90.00
_cell.angle_gamma   90.00
#
_symmetry.space_group_name_H-M   'P 1'
#
loop_
_entity.id
_entity.type
_entity.pdbx_description
1 polymer ?
#
loop_
_entity_poly.entity_id
_entity_poly.type
_entity_poly.pdbx_seq_one_letter_code
_entity_poly.pdbx_strand_id
1 'polypeptide(L)'
;MGKTEKNQSHRKLFENIRDLLHEARSAVARNINTAMVVTYFEIGRMIVVDEQQGKKRADYAEETLKNLSLDLAREFGKGFSGEILRTCGSFIFCMPQRFRRHCLRNPRQHLVFLR
;
A
#
# COMPACT_ATOMS: atom_id res chain seq x y z
N MET A 1 -15.82 -19.45 48.42
CA MET A 1 -16.30 -18.93 47.12
C MET A 1 -15.30 -18.06 46.32
N GLY A 2 -14.25 -17.46 46.90
CA GLY A 2 -13.51 -16.36 46.24
C GLY A 2 -12.49 -16.67 45.12
N LYS A 3 -12.29 -17.93 44.70
CA LYS A 3 -11.30 -18.27 43.65
C LYS A 3 -11.86 -18.18 42.22
N THR A 4 -13.16 -18.38 42.04
CA THR A 4 -13.80 -18.44 40.72
C THR A 4 -14.00 -17.06 40.09
N GLU A 5 -14.32 -16.04 40.91
CA GLU A 5 -14.55 -14.66 40.45
C GLU A 5 -13.27 -13.96 39.99
N LYS A 6 -12.14 -14.16 40.70
CA LYS A 6 -10.84 -13.61 40.28
C LYS A 6 -10.39 -14.15 38.91
N ASN A 7 -10.70 -15.42 38.62
CA ASN A 7 -10.30 -16.06 37.38
C ASN A 7 -11.11 -15.55 36.17
N GLN A 8 -12.40 -15.27 36.38
CA GLN A 8 -13.25 -14.62 35.37
C GLN A 8 -12.81 -13.18 35.09
N SER A 9 -12.47 -12.41 36.13
CA SER A 9 -12.00 -11.02 35.98
C SER A 9 -10.66 -10.95 35.23
N HIS A 10 -9.72 -11.85 35.55
CA HIS A 10 -8.46 -11.97 34.83
C HIS A 10 -8.65 -12.36 33.36
N ARG A 11 -9.53 -13.34 33.08
CA ARG A 11 -9.84 -13.75 31.70
C ARG A 11 -10.46 -12.62 30.88
N LYS A 12 -11.40 -11.87 31.47
CA LYS A 12 -12.03 -10.72 30.82
C LYS A 12 -11.00 -9.62 30.54
N LEU A 13 -10.11 -9.34 31.48
CA LEU A 13 -9.01 -8.38 31.28
C LEU A 13 -8.09 -8.82 30.14
N PHE A 14 -7.72 -10.11 30.09
CA PHE A 14 -6.91 -10.66 29.03
C PHE A 14 -7.58 -10.55 27.65
N GLU A 15 -8.87 -10.91 27.55
CA GLU A 15 -9.64 -10.79 26.30
C GLU A 15 -9.69 -9.34 25.82
N ASN A 16 -9.95 -8.39 26.72
CA ASN A 16 -9.96 -6.96 26.38
C ASN A 16 -8.59 -6.47 25.87
N ILE A 17 -7.49 -6.85 26.52
CA ILE A 17 -6.14 -6.45 26.09
C ILE A 17 -5.81 -7.09 24.73
N ARG A 18 -6.16 -8.36 24.54
CA ARG A 18 -5.96 -9.08 23.29
C ARG A 18 -6.71 -8.40 22.14
N ASP A 19 -7.96 -8.04 22.35
CA ASP A 19 -8.80 -7.43 21.33
C ASP A 19 -8.30 -6.02 20.99
N LEU A 20 -7.88 -5.24 21.98
CA LEU A 20 -7.21 -3.94 21.77
C LEU A 20 -5.95 -4.07 20.92
N LEU A 21 -5.10 -5.08 21.19
CA LEU A 21 -3.90 -5.34 20.40
C LEU A 21 -4.22 -5.75 18.96
N HIS A 22 -5.27 -6.55 18.76
CA HIS A 22 -5.72 -6.92 17.42
C HIS A 22 -6.22 -5.72 16.64
N GLU A 23 -7.03 -4.86 17.27
CA GLU A 23 -7.54 -3.65 16.64
C GLU A 23 -6.40 -2.69 16.26
N ALA A 24 -5.44 -2.48 17.17
CA ALA A 24 -4.28 -1.65 16.90
C ALA A 24 -3.45 -2.18 15.71
N ARG A 25 -3.15 -3.47 15.68
CA ARG A 25 -2.42 -4.10 14.56
C ARG A 25 -3.18 -3.98 13.24
N SER A 26 -4.49 -4.19 13.26
CA SER A 26 -5.34 -4.04 12.08
C SER A 26 -5.41 -2.60 11.58
N ALA A 27 -5.47 -1.62 12.48
CA ALA A 27 -5.41 -0.21 12.12
C ALA A 27 -4.06 0.16 11.49
N VAL A 28 -2.96 -0.30 12.08
CA VAL A 28 -1.61 -0.07 11.53
C VAL A 28 -1.47 -0.70 10.14
N ALA A 29 -1.87 -1.96 9.97
CA ALA A 29 -1.82 -2.64 8.67
C ALA A 29 -2.64 -1.89 7.61
N ARG A 30 -3.85 -1.43 7.94
CA ARG A 30 -4.68 -0.62 7.03
C ARG A 30 -4.01 0.69 6.63
N ASN A 31 -3.40 1.38 7.59
CA ASN A 31 -2.70 2.64 7.32
C ASN A 31 -1.47 2.42 6.43
N ILE A 32 -0.67 1.39 6.72
CA ILE A 32 0.47 1.02 5.88
C ILE A 32 0.00 0.67 4.47
N ASN A 33 -1.01 -0.18 4.33
CA ASN A 33 -1.54 -0.56 3.01
C ASN A 33 -2.02 0.65 2.22
N THR A 34 -2.69 1.59 2.89
CA THR A 34 -3.17 2.82 2.25
C THR A 34 -2.00 3.70 1.79
N ALA A 35 -1.00 3.89 2.65
CA ALA A 35 0.20 4.65 2.31
C ALA A 35 0.93 4.01 1.12
N MET A 36 1.09 2.68 1.12
CA MET A 36 1.74 1.92 0.04
C MET A 36 1.02 2.12 -1.30
N VAL A 37 -0.31 2.00 -1.33
CA VAL A 37 -1.09 2.21 -2.57
C VAL A 37 -0.94 3.63 -3.10
N VAL A 38 -0.94 4.64 -2.23
CA VAL A 38 -0.72 6.04 -2.64
C VAL A 38 0.69 6.22 -3.20
N THR A 39 1.70 5.69 -2.53
CA THR A 39 3.11 5.77 -2.98
C THR A 39 3.29 5.12 -4.35
N TYR A 40 2.77 3.91 -4.54
CA TYR A 40 2.84 3.21 -5.83
C TYR A 40 2.13 3.96 -6.96
N PHE A 41 1.01 4.61 -6.67
CA PHE A 41 0.33 5.45 -7.64
C PHE A 41 1.16 6.69 -8.04
N GLU A 42 1.79 7.36 -7.08
CA GLU A 42 2.64 8.51 -7.37
C GLU A 42 3.90 8.09 -8.14
N ILE A 43 4.51 6.95 -7.80
CA ILE A 43 5.65 6.38 -8.55
C ILE A 43 5.25 6.13 -10.01
N GLY A 44 4.12 5.47 -10.26
CA GLY A 44 3.64 5.28 -11.61
C GLY A 44 3.46 6.61 -12.35
N ARG A 45 2.97 7.65 -11.66
CA ARG A 45 2.68 8.95 -12.31
C ARG A 45 3.99 9.58 -12.75
N MET A 46 5.01 9.53 -11.92
CA MET A 46 6.35 10.00 -12.25
C MET A 46 6.89 9.25 -13.48
N ILE A 47 6.77 7.93 -13.52
CA ILE A 47 7.20 7.11 -14.67
C ILE A 47 6.46 7.52 -15.96
N VAL A 48 5.13 7.61 -15.93
CA VAL A 48 4.33 7.95 -17.12
C VAL A 48 4.62 9.37 -17.61
N VAL A 49 4.82 10.33 -16.70
CA VAL A 49 5.18 11.71 -17.05
C VAL A 49 6.58 11.75 -17.70
N ASP A 50 7.53 11.00 -17.15
CA ASP A 50 8.89 10.90 -17.68
C ASP A 50 8.92 10.26 -19.08
N GLU A 51 8.21 9.14 -19.26
CA GLU A 51 8.06 8.45 -20.55
C GLU A 51 7.38 9.31 -21.63
N GLN A 52 6.43 10.16 -21.25
CA GLN A 52 5.75 11.07 -22.17
C GLN A 52 6.64 12.24 -22.61
N GLN A 53 7.55 12.69 -21.75
CA GLN A 53 8.54 13.72 -22.09
C GLN A 53 9.70 13.14 -22.92
N GLY A 54 10.07 11.88 -22.66
CA GLY A 54 11.09 11.11 -23.39
C GLY A 54 10.54 10.34 -24.61
N LYS A 55 9.92 11.03 -25.59
CA LYS A 55 9.60 10.51 -26.95
C LYS A 55 9.46 8.96 -27.08
N LYS A 56 8.33 8.41 -26.64
CA LYS A 56 7.70 7.13 -27.07
C LYS A 56 8.64 6.09 -27.72
N ARG A 57 9.50 5.45 -26.95
CA ARG A 57 10.11 4.17 -27.36
C ARG A 57 9.80 3.12 -26.31
N ALA A 58 9.08 2.08 -26.71
CA ALA A 58 8.73 0.96 -25.82
C ALA A 58 9.99 0.31 -25.21
N ASP A 59 11.10 0.28 -25.96
CA ASP A 59 12.38 -0.24 -25.48
C ASP A 59 13.00 0.62 -24.36
N TYR A 60 12.79 1.94 -24.39
CA TYR A 60 13.26 2.87 -23.35
C TYR A 60 12.48 2.72 -22.04
N ALA A 61 11.18 2.45 -22.13
CA ALA A 61 10.33 2.19 -20.98
C ALA A 61 10.79 0.92 -20.22
N GLU A 62 11.10 -0.16 -20.94
CA GLU A 62 11.51 -1.42 -20.31
C GLU A 62 12.90 -1.32 -19.64
N GLU A 63 13.86 -0.65 -20.29
CA GLU A 63 15.19 -0.42 -19.71
C GLU A 63 15.15 0.53 -18.51
N THR A 64 14.38 1.62 -18.60
CA THR A 64 14.17 2.57 -17.50
C THR A 64 13.57 1.89 -16.28
N LEU A 65 12.52 1.08 -16.45
CA LEU A 65 11.90 0.31 -15.37
C LEU A 65 12.87 -0.70 -14.73
N LYS A 66 13.74 -1.32 -15.54
CA LYS A 66 14.74 -2.28 -15.04
C LYS A 66 15.80 -1.58 -14.18
N ASN A 67 16.30 -0.44 -14.64
CA ASN A 67 17.30 0.35 -13.91
C ASN A 67 16.70 0.91 -12.60
N LEU A 68 15.50 1.49 -12.67
CA LEU A 68 14.76 1.94 -11.49
C LEU A 68 14.53 0.83 -10.47
N SER A 69 14.19 -0.38 -10.93
CA SER A 69 14.04 -1.51 -10.00
C SER A 69 15.34 -1.85 -9.29
N LEU A 70 16.48 -1.84 -10.00
CA LEU A 70 17.78 -2.15 -9.40
C LEU A 70 18.19 -1.09 -8.38
N ASP A 71 18.01 0.19 -8.70
CA ASP A 71 18.39 1.29 -7.83
C ASP A 71 17.48 1.36 -6.60
N LEU A 72 16.16 1.22 -6.77
CA LEU A 72 15.22 1.20 -5.65
C LEU A 72 15.40 -0.05 -4.78
N ALA A 73 15.71 -1.21 -5.36
CA ALA A 73 16.02 -2.40 -4.58
C ALA A 73 17.35 -2.27 -3.82
N ARG A 74 18.32 -1.51 -4.35
CA ARG A 74 19.59 -1.22 -3.66
C ARG A 74 19.37 -0.30 -2.45
N GLU A 75 18.51 0.71 -2.60
CA GLU A 75 18.28 1.71 -1.55
C GLU A 75 17.26 1.25 -0.50
N PHE A 76 16.16 0.63 -0.91
CA PHE A 76 15.04 0.27 -0.03
C PHE A 76 14.91 -1.24 0.23
N GLY A 77 15.72 -2.07 -0.41
CA GLY A 77 15.74 -3.52 -0.20
C GLY A 77 14.66 -4.28 -0.97
N LYS A 78 14.28 -5.46 -0.45
CA LYS A 78 13.32 -6.37 -1.11
C LYS A 78 11.91 -5.78 -1.05
N GLY A 79 11.30 -5.54 -2.20
CA GLY A 79 9.97 -4.92 -2.32
C GLY A 79 9.79 -3.96 -3.49
N PHE A 80 10.87 -3.66 -4.24
CA PHE A 80 10.87 -2.80 -5.43
C PHE A 80 11.33 -3.54 -6.68
N SER A 81 10.70 -4.69 -6.94
CA SER A 81 10.94 -5.47 -8.17
C SER A 81 10.34 -4.77 -9.39
N GLY A 82 10.92 -4.99 -10.57
CA GLY A 82 10.44 -4.40 -11.83
C GLY A 82 8.98 -4.74 -12.14
N GLU A 83 8.46 -5.84 -11.59
CA GLU A 83 7.06 -6.25 -11.68
C GLU A 83 6.12 -5.31 -10.91
N ILE A 84 6.54 -4.81 -9.74
CA ILE A 84 5.80 -3.81 -8.96
C ILE A 84 5.78 -2.49 -9.72
N LEU A 85 6.90 -2.07 -10.31
CA LEU A 85 6.97 -0.83 -11.10
C LEU A 85 6.14 -0.90 -12.39
N ARG A 86 6.15 -2.04 -13.10
CA ARG A 86 5.24 -2.28 -14.24
C ARG A 86 3.77 -2.24 -13.83
N THR A 87 3.44 -2.85 -12.69
CA THR A 87 2.09 -2.82 -12.13
C THR A 87 1.69 -1.38 -11.81
N CYS A 88 2.57 -0.56 -11.22
CA CYS A 88 2.34 0.86 -10.95
C CYS A 88 2.06 1.65 -12.25
N GLY A 89 2.84 1.42 -13.31
CA GLY A 89 2.64 2.07 -14.60
C GLY A 89 1.32 1.65 -15.27
N SER A 90 1.00 0.36 -15.24
CA SER A 90 -0.25 -0.18 -15.82
C SER A 90 -1.49 0.28 -15.04
N PHE A 91 -1.35 0.44 -13.72
CA PHE A 91 -2.42 0.89 -12.83
C PHE A 91 -2.92 2.30 -13.16
N ILE A 92 -2.07 3.17 -13.69
CA ILE A 92 -2.47 4.52 -14.11
C ILE A 92 -3.41 4.53 -15.29
N PHE A 93 -3.20 3.62 -16.23
CA PHE A 93 -4.09 3.49 -17.38
C PHE A 93 -5.42 2.85 -17.00
N CYS A 94 -5.41 1.96 -16.01
CA CYS A 94 -6.61 1.25 -15.54
C CYS A 94 -7.45 2.06 -14.53
N MET A 95 -6.87 3.07 -13.85
CA MET A 95 -7.59 3.84 -12.84
C MET A 95 -8.58 4.84 -13.47
N PRO A 96 -9.89 4.77 -13.15
CA PRO A 96 -10.86 5.74 -13.64
C PRO A 96 -10.64 7.11 -12.98
N GLN A 97 -10.73 8.20 -13.76
CA GLN A 97 -10.41 9.58 -13.33
C GLN A 97 -11.14 10.05 -12.06
N ARG A 98 -12.23 9.41 -11.66
CA ARG A 98 -12.98 9.69 -10.41
C ARG A 98 -12.17 9.40 -9.14
N PHE A 99 -11.23 8.45 -9.17
CA PHE A 99 -10.34 8.15 -8.04
C PHE A 99 -9.28 9.22 -7.77
N ARG A 100 -8.97 10.03 -8.79
CA ARG A 100 -7.90 11.06 -8.78
C ARG A 100 -8.15 12.22 -7.81
N ARG A 101 -9.40 12.45 -7.40
CA ARG A 101 -9.78 13.51 -6.43
C ARG A 101 -10.19 12.98 -5.06
N HIS A 102 -10.58 11.71 -4.95
CA HIS A 102 -11.20 11.16 -3.75
C HIS A 102 -10.19 10.44 -2.83
N CYS A 103 -9.23 9.70 -3.38
CA CYS A 103 -8.18 9.03 -2.59
C CYS A 103 -7.19 10.00 -1.92
N LEU A 104 -6.99 11.18 -2.49
CA LEU A 104 -6.11 12.21 -1.93
C LEU A 104 -6.79 13.08 -0.85
N ARG A 105 -8.11 12.93 -0.64
CA ARG A 105 -8.87 13.81 0.26
C ARG A 105 -9.42 13.11 1.51
N ASN A 106 -9.60 11.78 1.51
CA ASN A 106 -10.01 11.06 2.73
C ASN A 106 -9.65 9.55 2.67
N PRO A 107 -8.58 9.08 3.34
CA PRO A 107 -8.16 7.68 3.30
C PRO A 107 -9.04 6.70 4.12
N ARG A 108 -10.14 7.15 4.72
CA ARG A 108 -10.89 6.37 5.73
C ARG A 108 -11.99 5.44 5.22
N GLN A 109 -12.39 5.44 3.94
CA GLN A 109 -13.65 4.78 3.56
C GLN A 109 -13.68 3.83 2.35
N HIS A 110 -12.60 3.58 1.61
CA HIS A 110 -12.72 2.70 0.43
C HIS A 110 -11.67 1.59 0.38
N LEU A 111 -11.95 0.54 1.16
CA LEU A 111 -11.42 -0.81 0.93
C LEU A 111 -12.61 -1.74 0.62
N VAL A 112 -13.27 -1.53 -0.52
CA VAL A 112 -14.29 -2.45 -1.05
C VAL A 112 -13.99 -2.89 -2.50
N PHE A 113 -12.89 -2.42 -3.11
CA PHE A 113 -12.63 -2.69 -4.53
C PHE A 113 -11.54 -3.73 -4.84
N LEU A 114 -11.12 -4.53 -3.86
CA LEU A 114 -10.27 -5.70 -4.10
C LEU A 114 -10.87 -6.91 -3.37
N ARG A 115 -11.91 -7.49 -3.98
CA ARG A 115 -12.31 -8.87 -3.79
C ARG A 115 -12.64 -9.47 -5.13
#